data_AF-A0A7C5P301-F1
#
_entry.id   AF-A0A7C5P301-F1
#
_cell.length_a   1.000
_cell.length_b   1.000
_cell.length_c   1.000
_cell.angle_alpha   90.00
_cell.angle_beta   90.00
_cell.angle_gamma   90.00
#
_symmetry.space_group_name_H-M   'P 1'
#
loop_
_entity.id
_entity.type
_entity.pdbx_description
1 polymer ?
#
loop_
_entity_poly.entity_id
_entity_poly.type
_entity_poly.pdbx_seq_one_letter_code
_entity_poly.pdbx_strand_id
1 'polypeptide(L)'
;EAEWEFAARGNEGEDINSDGIPDGFKFPWGNEFYRGDSTFCNYKSGADGGMDSYDDGYRLTAPVGSYPHGASPFGVMDMAGNVAEWCYDWFDINYYSFSPYENPTGPETGTEKVVRGGSYITTSSIDLPGYNLRTTSRAKKSPETRRNFIGFRLVKRVR
;
A
#
# COMPACT_ATOMS: atom_id res chain seq x y z
N GLU A 1 0.56 -10.37 -5.69
CA GLU A 1 -0.11 -9.18 -5.16
C GLU A 1 -0.90 -9.57 -3.93
N ALA A 2 -1.61 -10.70 -3.97
CA ALA A 2 -2.32 -11.24 -2.80
C ALA A 2 -1.41 -11.40 -1.56
N GLU A 3 -0.20 -11.95 -1.71
CA GLU A 3 0.76 -12.06 -0.59
C GLU A 3 1.11 -10.70 0.03
N TRP A 4 1.26 -9.66 -0.80
CA TRP A 4 1.57 -8.30 -0.36
C TRP A 4 0.39 -7.71 0.41
N GLU A 5 -0.82 -7.84 -0.13
CA GLU A 5 -2.05 -7.35 0.49
C GLU A 5 -2.31 -8.03 1.83
N PHE A 6 -2.16 -9.36 1.89
CA PHE A 6 -2.30 -10.13 3.12
C PHE A 6 -1.28 -9.68 4.18
N ALA A 7 -0.01 -9.53 3.79
CA ALA A 7 1.03 -9.04 4.69
C ALA A 7 0.75 -7.62 5.23
N ALA A 8 0.06 -6.79 4.45
CA ALA A 8 -0.31 -5.42 4.82
C ALA A 8 -1.55 -5.38 5.73
N ARG A 9 -2.61 -6.09 5.37
CA ARG A 9 -3.95 -5.94 5.98
C ARG A 9 -4.22 -6.88 7.14
N GLY A 10 -3.50 -8.00 7.24
CA GLY A 10 -3.81 -9.05 8.20
C GLY A 10 -5.08 -9.84 7.86
N ASN A 11 -5.49 -10.70 8.78
CA ASN A 11 -6.72 -11.48 8.73
C ASN A 11 -7.74 -11.05 9.80
N GLU A 12 -7.38 -10.06 10.60
CA GLU A 12 -8.17 -9.49 11.68
C GLU A 12 -8.41 -8.01 11.29
N GLY A 13 -9.65 -7.55 11.34
CA GLY A 13 -10.02 -6.18 11.01
C GLY A 13 -11.44 -6.06 10.47
N GLU A 14 -11.96 -4.84 10.54
CA GLU A 14 -13.37 -4.53 10.28
C GLU A 14 -13.61 -3.80 8.94
N ASP A 15 -12.61 -3.73 8.06
CA ASP A 15 -12.85 -3.17 6.72
C ASP A 15 -13.80 -4.10 5.95
N ILE A 16 -14.91 -3.55 5.49
CA ILE A 16 -16.00 -4.33 4.92
C ILE A 16 -15.73 -4.54 3.42
N ASN A 17 -15.69 -5.79 2.99
CA ASN A 17 -15.57 -6.14 1.57
C ASN A 17 -16.89 -5.90 0.80
N SER A 18 -16.89 -6.19 -0.51
CA SER A 18 -18.07 -6.01 -1.37
C SER A 18 -19.30 -6.82 -0.94
N ASP A 19 -19.10 -7.88 -0.16
CA ASP A 19 -20.15 -8.78 0.31
C ASP A 19 -20.70 -8.38 1.69
N GLY A 20 -20.22 -7.29 2.27
CA GLY A 20 -20.66 -6.82 3.59
C GLY A 20 -19.97 -7.53 4.76
N ILE A 21 -18.85 -8.23 4.51
CA ILE A 21 -18.16 -9.04 5.52
C ILE A 21 -16.84 -8.35 5.93
N PRO A 22 -16.52 -8.30 7.24
CA PRO A 22 -15.20 -7.89 7.73
C PRO A 22 -14.07 -8.70 7.09
N ASP A 23 -13.08 -7.99 6.54
CA ASP A 23 -11.98 -8.57 5.80
C ASP A 23 -10.71 -7.73 6.07
N GLY A 24 -10.06 -7.95 7.20
CA GLY A 24 -8.79 -7.27 7.55
C GLY A 24 -8.89 -5.75 7.74
N PHE A 25 -7.74 -5.08 7.81
CA PHE A 25 -7.67 -3.64 8.03
C PHE A 25 -7.54 -2.81 6.76
N LYS A 26 -8.17 -1.63 6.76
CA LYS A 26 -8.13 -0.64 5.67
C LYS A 26 -6.72 -0.07 5.44
N PHE A 27 -5.98 0.15 6.53
CA PHE A 27 -4.58 0.57 6.56
C PHE A 27 -3.79 -0.48 7.35
N PRO A 28 -2.45 -0.56 7.21
CA PRO A 28 -1.68 -1.55 7.96
C PRO A 28 -1.90 -1.49 9.49
N TRP A 29 -2.21 -0.31 10.01
CA TRP A 29 -2.39 -0.05 11.45
C TRP A 29 -3.86 -0.04 11.92
N GLY A 30 -4.86 -0.19 11.04
CA GLY A 30 -6.26 -0.08 11.43
C GLY A 30 -7.19 0.50 10.36
N ASN A 31 -8.36 0.96 10.78
CA ASN A 31 -9.41 1.44 9.85
C ASN A 31 -9.47 2.96 9.70
N GLU A 32 -8.81 3.66 10.62
CA GLU A 32 -8.78 5.10 10.75
C GLU A 32 -7.55 5.69 10.05
N PHE A 33 -7.78 6.74 9.27
CA PHE A 33 -6.71 7.56 8.70
C PHE A 33 -6.52 8.82 9.53
N TYR A 34 -5.32 9.02 10.05
CA TYR A 34 -4.96 10.19 10.84
C TYR A 34 -4.30 11.24 9.94
N ARG A 35 -5.11 12.12 9.33
CA ARG A 35 -4.59 13.16 8.44
C ARG A 35 -3.63 14.09 9.18
N GLY A 36 -2.43 14.25 8.62
CA GLY A 36 -1.39 15.11 9.17
C GLY A 36 -0.56 14.42 10.25
N ASP A 37 -0.99 13.26 10.75
CA ASP A 37 -0.20 12.47 11.69
C ASP A 37 0.87 11.70 10.93
N SER A 38 2.10 12.14 11.15
CA SER A 38 3.29 11.62 10.52
C SER A 38 3.84 10.37 11.23
N THR A 39 3.19 9.90 12.30
CA THR A 39 3.63 8.74 13.11
C THR A 39 3.47 7.40 12.38
N PHE A 40 2.52 7.31 11.44
CA PHE A 40 2.09 6.04 10.84
C PHE A 40 2.74 5.73 9.49
N CYS A 41 3.04 6.74 8.67
CA CYS A 41 3.69 6.52 7.39
C CYS A 41 4.25 7.80 6.80
N ASN A 42 5.22 7.64 5.90
CA ASN A 42 5.72 8.72 5.05
C ASN A 42 4.82 8.93 3.83
N TYR A 43 4.11 10.06 3.78
CA TYR A 43 3.32 10.47 2.63
C TYR A 43 3.35 12.00 2.47
N LYS A 44 2.87 12.51 1.34
CA LYS A 44 2.80 13.97 1.11
C LYS A 44 1.65 14.56 1.93
N SER A 45 1.94 14.96 3.17
CA SER A 45 0.97 15.40 4.18
C SER A 45 0.52 16.87 4.09
N GLY A 46 1.01 17.65 3.12
CA GLY A 46 0.65 19.06 2.95
C GLY A 46 -0.86 19.28 2.89
N ALA A 47 -1.42 19.88 3.95
CA ALA A 47 -2.85 20.08 4.16
C ALA A 47 -3.55 20.77 2.98
N ASP A 48 -2.81 21.63 2.26
CA ASP A 48 -3.37 22.55 1.25
C ASP A 48 -2.57 22.57 -0.06
N GLY A 49 -1.78 21.52 -0.35
CA GLY A 49 -0.91 21.48 -1.54
C GLY A 49 0.39 22.30 -1.42
N GLY A 50 0.64 22.93 -0.28
CA GLY A 50 1.93 23.51 0.08
C GLY A 50 3.01 22.43 0.31
N MET A 51 4.23 22.69 -0.16
CA MET A 51 5.40 21.80 0.00
C MET A 51 6.05 21.89 1.39
N ASP A 52 5.53 22.71 2.30
CA ASP A 52 6.31 23.23 3.44
C ASP A 52 6.00 22.59 4.80
N SER A 53 5.19 21.52 4.87
CA SER A 53 4.89 20.82 6.13
C SER A 53 5.22 19.32 6.05
N TYR A 54 6.51 18.99 5.92
CA TYR A 54 6.97 17.62 6.20
C TYR A 54 7.02 17.43 7.72
N ASP A 55 5.91 16.98 8.29
CA ASP A 55 5.76 16.81 9.74
C ASP A 55 6.48 15.55 10.28
N ASP A 56 7.04 14.69 9.42
CA ASP A 56 7.89 13.55 9.82
C ASP A 56 9.39 13.82 9.67
N GLY A 57 9.79 14.98 9.16
CA GLY A 57 11.20 15.29 8.90
C GLY A 57 11.80 14.63 7.66
N TYR A 58 11.02 13.93 6.83
CA TYR A 58 11.50 13.27 5.62
C TYR A 58 10.88 13.87 4.35
N ARG A 59 11.65 14.74 3.66
CA ARG A 59 11.21 15.34 2.39
C ARG A 59 10.98 14.34 1.25
N LEU A 60 11.73 13.24 1.29
CA LEU A 60 11.72 12.15 0.30
C LEU A 60 11.48 10.84 1.04
N THR A 61 12.27 9.80 0.75
CA THR A 61 12.20 8.53 1.48
C THR A 61 12.69 8.67 2.91
N ALA A 62 12.06 7.95 3.83
CA ALA A 62 12.55 7.71 5.17
C ALA A 62 13.36 6.40 5.22
N PRO A 63 14.28 6.22 6.20
CA PRO A 63 14.85 4.92 6.51
C PRO A 63 13.75 3.88 6.73
N VAL A 64 13.95 2.66 6.24
CA VAL A 64 13.00 1.55 6.48
C VAL A 64 12.83 1.32 7.97
N GLY A 65 11.60 1.16 8.43
CA GLY A 65 11.24 0.95 9.83
C GLY A 65 11.07 2.23 10.64
N SER A 66 11.05 3.41 10.02
CA SER A 66 10.91 4.69 10.74
C SER A 66 9.55 4.91 11.39
N TYR A 67 8.51 4.17 10.98
CA TYR A 67 7.13 4.35 11.44
C TYR A 67 6.58 3.10 12.15
N PRO A 68 7.06 2.75 13.36
CA PRO A 68 6.66 1.54 14.09
C PRO A 68 5.15 1.44 14.35
N HIS A 69 4.45 2.56 14.49
CA HIS A 69 2.99 2.56 14.68
C HIS A 69 2.23 2.24 13.39
N GLY A 70 2.90 2.34 12.24
CA GLY A 70 2.37 1.95 10.94
C GLY A 70 2.65 0.51 10.54
N ALA A 71 3.21 -0.30 11.44
CA ALA A 71 3.45 -1.72 11.18
C ALA A 71 2.12 -2.44 10.90
N SER A 72 2.16 -3.41 9.98
CA SER A 72 1.03 -4.29 9.76
C SER A 72 0.76 -5.19 10.99
N PRO A 73 -0.37 -5.91 11.05
CA PRO A 73 -0.65 -6.86 12.15
C PRO A 73 0.41 -7.96 12.29
N PHE A 74 1.17 -8.23 11.22
CA PHE A 74 2.27 -9.18 11.20
C PHE A 74 3.64 -8.53 11.47
N GLY A 75 3.68 -7.27 11.89
CA GLY A 75 4.89 -6.51 12.16
C GLY A 75 5.64 -6.06 10.91
N VAL A 76 4.99 -6.08 9.74
CA VAL A 76 5.64 -5.70 8.48
C VAL A 76 5.64 -4.18 8.34
N MET A 77 6.83 -3.60 8.27
CA MET A 77 7.04 -2.16 8.23
C MET A 77 6.78 -1.55 6.85
N ASP A 78 6.39 -0.28 6.84
CA ASP A 78 6.28 0.59 5.66
C ASP A 78 5.42 -0.01 4.54
N MET A 79 4.35 -0.73 4.90
CA MET A 79 3.39 -1.28 3.92
C MET A 79 2.50 -0.17 3.31
N ALA A 80 2.46 1.00 3.94
CA ALA A 80 1.85 2.21 3.39
C ALA A 80 2.87 3.34 3.38
N GLY A 81 2.93 4.09 2.29
CA GLY A 81 3.83 5.23 2.14
C GLY A 81 5.29 4.82 1.87
N ASN A 82 6.20 5.74 2.16
CA ASN A 82 7.64 5.67 1.86
C ASN A 82 7.94 5.43 0.38
N VAL A 83 7.90 4.19 -0.10
CA VAL A 83 7.99 3.86 -1.53
C VAL A 83 6.87 2.91 -1.91
N ALA A 84 6.33 3.10 -3.11
CA ALA A 84 5.39 2.15 -3.65
C ALA A 84 6.15 0.90 -4.07
N GLU A 85 5.52 -0.26 -4.01
CA GLU A 85 6.24 -1.53 -4.16
C GLU A 85 5.75 -2.32 -5.36
N TRP A 86 6.70 -2.72 -6.21
CA TRP A 86 6.42 -3.66 -7.28
C TRP A 86 5.95 -5.00 -6.73
N CYS A 87 4.90 -5.53 -7.34
CA CYS A 87 4.48 -6.93 -7.21
C CYS A 87 4.85 -7.71 -8.47
N TYR A 88 5.00 -9.03 -8.33
CA TYR A 88 5.31 -9.92 -9.45
C TYR A 88 4.21 -9.95 -10.53
N ASP A 89 2.96 -9.78 -10.11
CA ASP A 89 1.74 -9.99 -10.87
C ASP A 89 1.57 -8.96 -11.99
N TRP A 90 1.02 -9.43 -13.11
CA TRP A 90 0.47 -8.53 -14.13
C TRP A 90 -0.81 -7.87 -13.61
N PHE A 91 -1.01 -6.60 -13.97
CA PHE A 91 -2.22 -5.89 -13.60
C PHE A 91 -3.35 -6.22 -14.56
N ASP A 92 -4.49 -6.61 -14.01
CA ASP A 92 -5.79 -6.61 -14.67
C ASP A 92 -6.84 -6.12 -13.66
N ILE A 93 -7.67 -5.18 -14.12
CA ILE A 93 -8.72 -4.56 -13.31
C ILE A 93 -9.85 -5.55 -12.98
N ASN A 94 -10.09 -6.53 -13.86
CA ASN A 94 -11.15 -7.51 -13.69
C ASN A 94 -10.66 -8.80 -13.02
N TYR A 95 -9.36 -8.95 -12.76
CA TYR A 95 -8.78 -10.22 -12.30
C TYR A 95 -9.47 -10.81 -11.08
N TYR A 96 -9.87 -9.97 -10.13
CA TYR A 96 -10.50 -10.44 -8.89
C TYR A 96 -11.83 -11.16 -9.14
N SER A 97 -12.53 -10.90 -10.24
CA SER A 97 -13.81 -11.57 -10.57
C SER A 97 -13.64 -13.02 -11.03
N PHE A 98 -12.44 -13.43 -11.41
CA PHE A 98 -12.15 -14.80 -11.88
C PHE A 98 -10.85 -15.38 -11.28
N SER A 99 -10.29 -14.71 -10.26
CA SER A 99 -9.08 -15.16 -9.58
C SER A 99 -9.33 -16.51 -8.88
N PRO A 100 -8.38 -17.45 -8.93
CA PRO A 100 -8.45 -18.62 -8.06
C PRO A 100 -8.39 -18.18 -6.59
N TYR A 101 -9.06 -18.95 -5.73
CA TYR A 101 -9.10 -18.68 -4.30
C TYR A 101 -7.73 -18.95 -3.64
N GLU A 102 -7.10 -20.08 -3.96
CA GLU A 102 -5.83 -20.48 -3.37
C GLU A 102 -4.64 -19.96 -4.18
N ASN A 103 -3.77 -19.19 -3.51
CA ASN A 103 -2.49 -18.71 -4.04
C ASN A 103 -2.56 -18.09 -5.46
N PRO A 104 -3.38 -17.05 -5.67
CA PRO A 104 -3.47 -16.40 -6.98
C PRO A 104 -2.17 -15.71 -7.36
N THR A 105 -1.76 -15.88 -8.63
CA THR A 105 -0.49 -15.37 -9.17
C THR A 105 -0.66 -14.19 -10.14
N GLY A 106 -1.89 -13.66 -10.25
CA GLY A 106 -2.24 -12.69 -11.29
C GLY A 106 -2.52 -13.36 -12.65
N PRO A 107 -2.89 -12.56 -13.67
CA PRO A 107 -2.98 -13.02 -15.06
C PRO A 107 -1.64 -13.56 -15.55
N GLU A 108 -1.66 -14.52 -16.47
CA GLU A 108 -0.44 -15.09 -17.06
C GLU A 108 0.35 -14.06 -17.87
N THR A 109 -0.34 -13.11 -18.50
CA THR A 109 0.25 -12.07 -19.36
C THR A 109 -0.34 -10.70 -19.06
N GLY A 110 0.38 -9.64 -19.44
CA GLY A 110 -0.09 -8.28 -19.30
C GLY A 110 0.92 -7.27 -19.84
N THR A 111 0.52 -6.00 -19.82
CA THR A 111 1.36 -4.87 -20.28
C THR A 111 1.91 -4.04 -19.13
N GLU A 112 1.29 -4.12 -17.95
CA GLU A 112 1.64 -3.35 -16.76
C GLU A 112 1.74 -4.27 -15.55
N LYS A 113 2.72 -4.04 -14.69
CA LYS A 113 2.87 -4.74 -13.42
C LYS A 113 2.17 -3.99 -12.29
N VAL A 114 1.71 -4.75 -11.31
CA VAL A 114 1.06 -4.22 -10.11
C VAL A 114 2.08 -3.43 -9.26
N VAL A 115 1.63 -2.31 -8.70
CA VAL A 115 2.35 -1.49 -7.72
C VAL A 115 1.41 -1.18 -6.54
N ARG A 116 1.90 -1.33 -5.31
CA ARG A 116 1.09 -1.22 -4.07
C ARG A 116 1.68 -0.23 -3.06
N GLY A 117 0.91 0.14 -2.03
CA GLY A 117 1.37 0.83 -0.81
C GLY A 117 1.45 2.36 -0.87
N GLY A 118 1.54 2.96 -2.06
CA GLY A 118 1.77 4.40 -2.16
C GLY A 118 3.20 4.79 -1.72
N SER A 119 3.51 6.07 -1.63
CA SER A 119 4.89 6.55 -1.39
C SER A 119 4.92 7.92 -0.72
N TYR A 120 6.11 8.45 -0.45
CA TYR A 120 6.30 9.81 0.07
C TYR A 120 5.71 10.92 -0.82
N ILE A 121 5.41 10.64 -2.10
CA ILE A 121 4.72 11.61 -2.98
C ILE A 121 3.19 11.43 -3.00
N THR A 122 2.66 10.42 -2.33
CA THR A 122 1.22 10.15 -2.29
C THR A 122 0.50 11.27 -1.56
N THR A 123 -0.45 11.91 -2.24
CA THR A 123 -1.35 12.91 -1.64
C THR A 123 -2.61 12.27 -1.08
N SER A 124 -3.24 12.95 -0.14
CA SER A 124 -4.50 12.53 0.49
C SER A 124 -5.58 13.61 0.26
N SER A 125 -6.59 13.32 -0.56
CA SER A 125 -7.70 14.25 -0.83
C SER A 125 -8.61 14.40 0.39
N ILE A 126 -9.31 15.52 0.50
CA ILE A 126 -10.27 15.78 1.60
C ILE A 126 -11.40 14.75 1.58
N ASP A 127 -11.96 14.46 0.40
CA ASP A 127 -13.14 13.58 0.25
C ASP A 127 -12.83 12.10 0.47
N LEU A 128 -11.61 11.65 0.19
CA LEU A 128 -11.18 10.26 0.36
C LEU A 128 -9.79 10.20 1.02
N PRO A 129 -9.71 10.50 2.33
CA PRO A 129 -8.45 10.52 3.05
C PRO A 129 -7.72 9.17 2.96
N GLY A 130 -6.42 9.22 2.65
CA GLY A 130 -5.54 8.07 2.64
C GLY A 130 -5.84 7.02 1.55
N TYR A 131 -6.69 7.31 0.55
CA TYR A 131 -7.14 6.29 -0.42
C TYR A 131 -6.00 5.47 -1.07
N ASN A 132 -4.93 6.14 -1.47
CA ASN A 132 -3.77 5.49 -2.12
C ASN A 132 -2.76 4.87 -1.13
N LEU A 133 -3.03 4.95 0.18
CA LEU A 133 -2.26 4.34 1.26
C LEU A 133 -2.99 3.12 1.86
N ARG A 134 -4.21 2.83 1.39
CA ARG A 134 -4.99 1.68 1.85
C ARG A 134 -4.31 0.39 1.45
N THR A 135 -4.48 -0.63 2.28
CA THR A 135 -3.96 -1.99 2.05
C THR A 135 -4.49 -2.59 0.77
N THR A 136 -5.72 -2.26 0.37
CA THR A 136 -6.41 -2.72 -0.86
C THR A 136 -6.12 -1.86 -2.10
N SER A 137 -5.43 -0.72 -1.94
CA SER A 137 -5.15 0.18 -3.06
C SER A 137 -4.12 -0.44 -4.00
N ARG A 138 -4.44 -0.41 -5.29
CA ARG A 138 -3.59 -0.95 -6.36
C ARG A 138 -3.40 0.03 -7.49
N ALA A 139 -2.16 0.18 -7.88
CA ALA A 139 -1.74 0.92 -9.04
C ALA A 139 -1.06 -0.02 -10.04
N LYS A 140 -0.75 0.53 -11.21
CA LYS A 140 -0.08 -0.18 -12.29
C LYS A 140 0.90 0.72 -13.01
N LYS A 141 1.97 0.11 -13.49
CA LYS A 141 3.01 0.77 -14.27
C LYS A 141 3.62 -0.23 -15.25
N SER A 142 4.09 0.28 -16.39
CA SER A 142 4.92 -0.52 -17.32
C SER A 142 6.15 -1.09 -16.58
N PRO A 143 6.55 -2.34 -16.82
CA PRO A 143 7.71 -2.96 -16.19
C PRO A 143 9.04 -2.23 -16.46
N GLU A 144 9.10 -1.41 -17.50
CA GLU A 144 10.27 -0.56 -17.82
C GLU A 144 10.33 0.72 -16.99
N THR A 145 9.28 1.03 -16.23
CA THR A 145 9.20 2.24 -15.41
C THR A 145 10.28 2.22 -14.34
N ARG A 146 11.03 3.31 -14.23
CA ARG A 146 11.97 3.58 -13.13
C ARG A 146 11.59 4.91 -12.49
N ARG A 147 11.22 4.88 -11.22
CA ARG A 147 10.84 6.06 -10.44
C ARG A 147 11.50 5.97 -9.07
N ASN A 148 11.95 7.11 -8.56
CA ASN A 148 12.59 7.22 -7.24
C ASN A 148 11.64 6.99 -6.06
N PHE A 149 10.33 6.91 -6.31
CA PHE A 149 9.30 6.59 -5.32
C PHE A 149 8.75 5.16 -5.47
N ILE A 150 9.34 4.32 -6.33
CA ILE A 150 8.95 2.93 -6.49
C ILE A 150 10.14 2.01 -6.17
N GLY A 151 9.99 1.18 -5.14
CA GLY A 151 10.94 0.15 -4.73
C GLY A 151 10.32 -1.25 -4.81
N PHE A 152 10.82 -2.16 -3.99
CA PHE A 152 10.28 -3.51 -3.83
C PHE A 152 10.77 -4.12 -2.51
N ARG A 153 10.05 -5.14 -2.03
CA ARG A 153 10.53 -6.06 -1.00
C ARG A 153 10.56 -7.48 -1.54
N LEU A 154 11.44 -8.29 -0.98
CA LEU A 154 11.57 -9.70 -1.37
C LEU A 154 10.69 -10.57 -0.50
N VAL A 155 10.12 -11.60 -1.10
CA VAL A 155 9.42 -12.68 -0.41
C VAL A 155 10.17 -13.98 -0.64
N LYS A 156 10.06 -14.89 0.33
CA LYS A 156 10.68 -16.21 0.24
C LYS A 156 9.63 -17.26 0.59
N ARG A 157 9.47 -18.24 -0.30
CA ARG A 157 8.71 -19.45 0.00
C ARG A 157 9.44 -20.25 1.09
N VAL A 158 8.76 -20.49 2.20
CA VAL A 158 9.21 -21.44 3.22
C VAL A 158 8.81 -22.84 2.75
N ARG A 159 9.76 -23.77 2.80
CA ARG A 159 9.55 -25.19 2.51
C ARG A 159 9.57 -25.97 3.80
#